data_AF-A8PSS6-F1
#
_entry.id   AF-A8PSS6-F1
#
_cell.length_a   1.000
_cell.length_b   1.000
_cell.length_c   1.000
_cell.angle_alpha   90.00
_cell.angle_beta   90.00
_cell.angle_gamma   90.00
#
_symmetry.space_group_name_H-M   'P 1'
#
loop_
_entity.id
_entity.type
_entity.pdbx_description
1 polymer ?
#
loop_
_entity_poly.entity_id
_entity_poly.type
_entity_poly.pdbx_seq_one_letter_code
_entity_poly.pdbx_strand_id
1 'polypeptide(L)'
;MNHCSDEILSKPVPSASVVAKISPGWLDVRLPHLGLVVELELVLALGRALRTGKVTWSNVDFEQIQEDEKLIKSALQSLLNQTSPFSRNKDLEDIPLDLPQDFTEELWLILRYCHSNQDLTKALKYVFDALKGGYKNTLVLTNNRCTMARLLRDACNSDLLLPRLEGLTPIQIYLEMGLERLRRACIDEFLNREYFGSAAEIDAVFDCCAGKEPQDQADALFLFYNSLLVVNTCKQYLRLDRHHINIIARQVLEQYSKLNISPTADDITEQMIEEMTFTLNSRLSFTDIFKPVHENRFPKIWKSEVTVETTNKEGWLARCMILCSRTSWLPFIKNPGTNDVASNRQNADGGNNIVELDSAKKIKDQTVLQNSMSEKIFCSSDEEKLKLHATLRHYEISVVTGSFTTPLSRY
;
A
#
# COMPACT_ATOMS: atom_id res chain seq x y z
N MET A 1 37.10 -26.82 18.75
CA MET A 1 37.54 -25.50 18.26
C MET A 1 36.36 -24.90 17.51
N ASN A 2 35.63 -24.00 18.17
CA ASN A 2 34.53 -23.27 17.55
C ASN A 2 35.15 -22.16 16.72
N HIS A 3 35.26 -22.36 15.42
CA HIS A 3 35.49 -21.27 14.49
C HIS A 3 34.22 -20.42 14.48
N CYS A 4 34.16 -19.44 15.38
CA CYS A 4 33.33 -18.27 15.25
C CYS A 4 33.87 -17.54 14.01
N SER A 5 33.34 -17.85 12.83
CA SER A 5 33.62 -17.08 11.63
C SER A 5 32.90 -15.74 11.79
N ASP A 6 33.62 -14.82 12.43
CA ASP A 6 33.25 -13.45 12.75
C ASP A 6 33.61 -12.51 11.60
N GLU A 7 32.90 -12.64 10.48
CA GLU A 7 32.88 -11.58 9.48
C GLU A 7 31.65 -10.69 9.69
N ILE A 8 31.91 -9.46 10.13
CA ILE A 8 30.90 -8.39 10.12
C ILE A 8 30.38 -8.29 8.68
N LEU A 9 29.06 -8.29 8.48
CA LEU A 9 28.37 -8.36 7.18
C LEU A 9 28.36 -9.74 6.47
N SER A 10 28.71 -10.84 7.15
CA SER A 10 28.59 -12.18 6.55
C SER A 10 27.13 -12.52 6.21
N LYS A 11 26.90 -13.19 5.08
CA LYS A 11 25.58 -13.75 4.71
C LYS A 11 25.12 -14.71 5.82
N PRO A 12 23.84 -14.66 6.25
CA PRO A 12 23.35 -15.62 7.24
C PRO A 12 23.52 -17.06 6.76
N VAL A 13 23.72 -17.97 7.72
CA VAL A 13 23.72 -19.40 7.40
C VAL A 13 22.36 -19.84 6.85
N PRO A 14 22.28 -20.82 5.96
CA PRO A 14 21.01 -21.27 5.37
C PRO A 14 19.93 -21.65 6.39
N SER A 15 20.32 -22.20 7.54
CA SER A 15 19.43 -22.58 8.64
C SER A 15 19.08 -21.45 9.61
N ALA A 16 19.56 -20.22 9.37
CA ALA A 16 19.27 -19.08 10.24
C ALA A 16 17.76 -18.82 10.24
N SER A 17 17.20 -18.63 11.43
CA SER A 17 15.80 -18.24 11.59
C SER A 17 15.58 -16.84 11.05
N VAL A 18 14.47 -16.65 10.34
CA VAL A 18 14.08 -15.40 9.69
C VAL A 18 12.75 -14.91 10.27
N VAL A 19 12.68 -13.62 10.58
CA VAL A 19 11.42 -12.91 10.79
C VAL A 19 11.19 -12.02 9.57
N ALA A 20 10.12 -12.28 8.83
CA ALA A 20 9.80 -11.50 7.64
C ALA A 20 8.81 -10.38 7.99
N LYS A 21 9.25 -9.12 7.83
CA LYS A 21 8.38 -7.94 7.90
C LYS A 21 8.01 -7.53 6.48
N ILE A 22 6.71 -7.44 6.21
CA ILE A 22 6.16 -7.34 4.86
C ILE A 22 5.26 -6.10 4.79
N SER A 23 5.66 -5.13 3.96
CA SER A 23 4.90 -3.93 3.67
C SER A 23 5.12 -3.55 2.19
N PRO A 24 4.29 -4.09 1.27
CA PRO A 24 4.47 -3.88 -0.16
C PRO A 24 4.16 -2.45 -0.59
N GLY A 25 3.31 -1.73 0.13
CA GLY A 25 2.76 -0.44 -0.30
C GLY A 25 1.58 -0.64 -1.26
N TRP A 26 0.55 0.18 -1.11
CA TRP A 26 -0.72 0.00 -1.82
C TRP A 26 -0.67 0.40 -3.31
N LEU A 27 0.35 1.16 -3.73
CA LEU A 27 0.62 1.56 -5.11
C LEU A 27 1.76 0.77 -5.77
N ASP A 28 2.14 -0.39 -5.22
CA ASP A 28 3.29 -1.14 -5.72
C ASP A 28 3.01 -1.79 -7.09
N VAL A 29 3.48 -1.13 -8.15
CA VAL A 29 3.35 -1.56 -9.54
C VAL A 29 3.97 -2.94 -9.84
N ARG A 30 4.79 -3.48 -8.93
CA ARG A 30 5.39 -4.81 -9.07
C ARG A 30 4.39 -5.92 -8.74
N LEU A 31 3.30 -5.60 -8.06
CA LEU A 31 2.25 -6.55 -7.69
C LEU A 31 1.12 -6.55 -8.71
N PRO A 32 0.51 -7.72 -8.98
CA PRO A 32 -0.41 -7.89 -10.09
C PRO A 32 -1.83 -7.40 -9.75
N HIS A 33 -2.07 -6.11 -9.51
CA HIS A 33 -3.41 -5.56 -9.17
C HIS A 33 -3.65 -4.10 -9.58
N LEU A 34 -2.99 -3.63 -10.64
CA LEU A 34 -3.08 -2.24 -11.10
C LEU A 34 -4.51 -1.81 -11.48
N GLY A 35 -5.37 -2.73 -11.93
CA GLY A 35 -6.77 -2.39 -12.19
C GLY A 35 -7.57 -2.04 -10.92
N LEU A 36 -7.36 -2.84 -9.86
CA LEU A 36 -8.07 -2.67 -8.59
C LEU A 36 -7.67 -1.38 -7.86
N VAL A 37 -6.41 -0.95 -8.02
CA VAL A 37 -5.92 0.25 -7.32
C VAL A 37 -6.64 1.51 -7.78
N VAL A 38 -6.90 1.63 -9.09
CA VAL A 38 -7.60 2.79 -9.67
C VAL A 38 -9.05 2.84 -9.21
N GLU A 39 -9.73 1.69 -9.15
CA GLU A 39 -11.09 1.64 -8.60
C GLU A 39 -11.10 1.94 -7.09
N LEU A 40 -10.09 1.48 -6.35
CA LEU A 40 -9.93 1.76 -4.92
C LEU A 40 -9.69 3.24 -4.64
N GLU A 41 -8.86 3.92 -5.42
CA GLU A 41 -8.64 5.37 -5.31
C GLU A 41 -9.96 6.14 -5.42
N LEU A 42 -10.81 5.76 -6.39
CA LEU A 42 -12.12 6.37 -6.57
C LEU A 42 -13.05 6.07 -5.38
N VAL A 43 -13.10 4.83 -4.91
CA VAL A 43 -13.87 4.44 -3.72
C VAL A 43 -13.45 5.24 -2.50
N LEU A 44 -12.15 5.41 -2.26
CA LEU A 44 -11.63 6.20 -1.15
C LEU A 44 -11.95 7.69 -1.28
N ALA A 45 -11.87 8.26 -2.49
CA ALA A 45 -12.23 9.64 -2.77
C ALA A 45 -13.73 9.89 -2.50
N LEU A 46 -14.61 8.99 -2.94
CA LEU A 46 -16.05 9.06 -2.68
C LEU A 46 -16.35 8.89 -1.17
N GLY A 47 -15.70 7.97 -0.49
CA GLY A 47 -15.83 7.79 0.96
C GLY A 47 -15.39 9.03 1.75
N ARG A 48 -14.28 9.66 1.35
CA ARG A 48 -13.85 10.95 1.91
C ARG A 48 -14.85 12.07 1.65
N ALA A 49 -15.46 12.11 0.47
CA ALA A 49 -16.50 13.08 0.19
C ALA A 49 -17.71 12.91 1.10
N LEU A 50 -18.09 11.68 1.47
CA LEU A 50 -19.14 11.45 2.45
C LEU A 50 -18.77 11.95 3.86
N ARG A 51 -17.51 11.79 4.28
CA ARG A 51 -17.05 12.29 5.60
C ARG A 51 -16.90 13.79 5.67
N THR A 52 -16.33 14.39 4.63
CA THR A 52 -15.92 15.80 4.62
C THR A 52 -16.95 16.73 3.99
N GLY A 53 -17.91 16.18 3.24
CA GLY A 53 -18.86 16.93 2.41
C GLY A 53 -18.24 17.55 1.16
N LYS A 54 -16.97 17.28 0.85
CA LYS A 54 -16.25 17.86 -0.30
C LYS A 54 -15.84 16.77 -1.28
N VAL A 55 -16.28 16.91 -2.54
CA VAL A 55 -15.86 16.00 -3.62
C VAL A 55 -14.74 16.64 -4.43
N THR A 56 -13.66 15.91 -4.64
CA THR A 56 -12.61 16.24 -5.59
C THR A 56 -12.84 15.44 -6.87
N TRP A 57 -13.31 16.12 -7.92
CA TRP A 57 -13.46 15.54 -9.25
C TRP A 57 -12.16 15.68 -10.04
N SER A 58 -11.94 14.78 -11.00
CA SER A 58 -10.79 14.85 -11.91
C SER A 58 -10.82 16.16 -12.70
N ASN A 59 -9.68 16.86 -12.76
CA ASN A 59 -9.55 18.06 -13.58
C ASN A 59 -9.33 17.63 -15.04
N VAL A 60 -10.29 17.89 -15.90
CA VAL A 60 -10.28 17.52 -17.33
C VAL A 60 -10.61 18.75 -18.18
N ASP A 61 -10.08 18.76 -19.40
CA ASP A 61 -10.29 19.85 -20.35
C ASP A 61 -11.77 19.92 -20.80
N PHE A 62 -12.22 21.13 -21.17
CA PHE A 62 -13.61 21.37 -21.60
C PHE A 62 -14.06 20.51 -22.79
N GLU A 63 -13.15 20.21 -23.72
CA GLU A 63 -13.45 19.35 -24.87
C GLU A 63 -13.74 17.92 -24.41
N GLN A 64 -12.93 17.38 -23.49
CA GLN A 64 -13.13 16.05 -22.91
C GLN A 64 -14.46 15.96 -22.14
N ILE A 65 -14.83 17.01 -21.39
CA ILE A 65 -16.11 17.04 -20.65
C ILE A 65 -17.31 16.85 -21.60
N GLN A 66 -17.29 17.50 -22.77
CA GLN A 66 -18.38 17.37 -23.75
C GLN A 66 -18.43 15.99 -24.41
N GLU A 67 -17.27 15.39 -24.68
CA GLU A 67 -17.19 14.03 -25.20
C GLU A 67 -17.70 13.01 -24.18
N ASP A 68 -17.29 13.15 -22.93
CA ASP A 68 -17.70 12.31 -21.82
C ASP A 68 -19.20 12.45 -21.53
N GLU A 69 -19.78 13.64 -21.61
CA GLU A 69 -21.24 13.82 -21.45
C GLU A 69 -22.04 13.08 -22.55
N LYS A 70 -21.56 13.13 -23.81
CA LYS A 70 -22.17 12.39 -24.93
C LYS A 70 -22.03 10.88 -24.72
N LEU A 71 -20.86 10.44 -24.26
CA LEU A 71 -20.56 9.04 -23.97
C LEU A 71 -21.43 8.52 -22.84
N ILE A 72 -21.56 9.24 -21.72
CA ILE A 72 -22.44 8.84 -20.60
C ILE A 72 -23.87 8.66 -21.11
N LYS A 73 -24.38 9.62 -21.88
CA LYS A 73 -25.75 9.55 -22.39
C LYS A 73 -25.98 8.34 -23.29
N SER A 74 -25.08 8.08 -24.25
CA SER A 74 -25.21 6.93 -25.15
C SER A 74 -25.03 5.60 -24.41
N ALA A 75 -24.12 5.55 -23.44
CA ALA A 75 -23.86 4.40 -22.59
C ALA A 75 -25.07 4.04 -21.73
N LEU A 76 -25.67 5.02 -21.04
CA LEU A 76 -26.88 4.81 -20.24
C LEU A 76 -28.06 4.35 -21.11
N GLN A 77 -28.19 4.88 -22.33
CA GLN A 77 -29.18 4.41 -23.29
C GLN A 77 -28.95 2.96 -23.68
N SER A 78 -27.70 2.57 -23.98
CA SER A 78 -27.37 1.18 -24.31
C SER A 78 -27.62 0.23 -23.14
N LEU A 79 -27.22 0.63 -21.93
CA LEU A 79 -27.40 -0.12 -20.69
C LEU A 79 -28.90 -0.39 -20.43
N LEU A 80 -29.74 0.63 -20.57
CA LEU A 80 -31.19 0.49 -20.37
C LEU A 80 -31.88 -0.25 -21.51
N ASN A 81 -31.41 -0.12 -22.74
CA ASN A 81 -31.98 -0.85 -23.89
C ASN A 81 -31.47 -2.30 -23.99
N GLN A 82 -30.52 -2.70 -23.14
CA GLN A 82 -29.88 -4.03 -23.15
C GLN A 82 -29.27 -4.40 -24.51
N THR A 83 -28.83 -3.39 -25.28
CA THR A 83 -28.45 -3.56 -26.70
C THR A 83 -27.02 -4.06 -26.91
N SER A 84 -26.14 -3.93 -25.91
CA SER A 84 -24.80 -4.54 -25.82
C SER A 84 -24.10 -4.04 -24.55
N PRO A 85 -23.16 -4.82 -23.96
CA PRO A 85 -22.30 -4.31 -22.90
C PRO A 85 -21.53 -3.08 -23.39
N PHE A 86 -21.42 -2.06 -22.54
CA PHE A 86 -20.73 -0.80 -22.78
C PHE A 86 -19.36 -1.03 -23.46
N SER A 87 -19.26 -0.62 -24.73
CA SER A 87 -18.01 -0.67 -25.51
C SER A 87 -17.08 0.42 -24.97
N ARG A 88 -16.12 0.03 -24.12
CA ARG A 88 -15.00 0.88 -23.70
C ARG A 88 -14.34 1.49 -24.94
N ASN A 89 -14.15 2.82 -24.94
CA ASN A 89 -13.28 3.46 -25.93
C ASN A 89 -11.86 2.87 -25.83
N LYS A 90 -11.17 2.79 -26.97
CA LYS A 90 -9.86 2.14 -27.15
C LYS A 90 -8.72 2.68 -26.26
N ASP A 91 -8.89 3.86 -25.66
CA ASP A 91 -7.82 4.50 -24.87
C ASP A 91 -7.65 3.91 -23.46
N LEU A 92 -8.54 2.99 -23.04
CA LEU A 92 -8.45 2.25 -21.78
C LEU A 92 -8.03 0.77 -21.98
N GLU A 93 -7.53 0.40 -23.17
CA GLU A 93 -7.08 -0.97 -23.50
C GLU A 93 -5.94 -1.50 -22.61
N ASP A 94 -5.23 -0.64 -21.87
CA ASP A 94 -4.05 -1.03 -21.09
C ASP A 94 -4.32 -1.49 -19.65
N ILE A 95 -5.56 -1.42 -19.15
CA ILE A 95 -5.91 -1.92 -17.81
C ILE A 95 -6.97 -3.02 -17.97
N PRO A 96 -6.60 -4.31 -17.78
CA PRO A 96 -7.53 -5.42 -17.79
C PRO A 96 -8.45 -5.33 -16.57
N LEU A 97 -9.48 -4.50 -16.65
CA LEU A 97 -10.61 -4.55 -15.73
C LEU A 97 -11.54 -5.66 -16.21
N ASP A 98 -11.91 -6.55 -15.29
CA ASP A 98 -12.90 -7.59 -15.53
C ASP A 98 -14.20 -6.99 -16.08
N LEU A 99 -14.79 -7.72 -17.02
CA LEU A 99 -16.09 -7.38 -17.62
C LEU A 99 -17.14 -7.21 -16.51
N PRO A 100 -17.99 -6.17 -16.55
CA PRO A 100 -19.04 -6.00 -15.54
C PRO A 100 -19.94 -7.24 -15.51
N GLN A 101 -20.19 -7.74 -14.30
CA GLN A 101 -21.01 -8.95 -14.11
C GLN A 101 -22.51 -8.65 -14.02
N ASP A 102 -22.86 -7.41 -13.66
CA ASP A 102 -24.25 -6.99 -13.54
C ASP A 102 -24.46 -5.52 -13.92
N PHE A 103 -25.74 -5.12 -13.93
CA PHE A 103 -26.14 -3.74 -14.27
C PHE A 103 -25.47 -2.68 -13.38
N THR A 104 -25.29 -2.95 -12.09
CA THR A 104 -24.76 -1.96 -11.16
C THR A 104 -23.29 -1.69 -11.39
N GLU A 105 -22.54 -2.71 -11.80
CA GLU A 105 -21.14 -2.58 -12.17
C GLU A 105 -20.95 -1.86 -13.49
N GLU A 106 -21.81 -2.14 -14.47
CA GLU A 106 -21.79 -1.42 -15.73
C GLU A 106 -22.13 0.06 -15.50
N LEU A 107 -23.12 0.35 -14.65
CA LEU A 107 -23.43 1.71 -14.24
C LEU A 107 -22.26 2.38 -13.50
N TRP A 108 -21.58 1.66 -12.58
CA TRP A 108 -20.39 2.16 -11.91
C TRP A 108 -19.30 2.63 -12.89
N LEU A 109 -19.03 1.82 -13.92
CA LEU A 109 -18.06 2.14 -14.97
C LEU A 109 -18.48 3.34 -15.83
N ILE A 110 -19.77 3.47 -16.14
CA ILE A 110 -20.30 4.63 -16.89
C ILE A 110 -20.18 5.91 -16.07
N LEU A 111 -20.50 5.85 -14.78
CA LEU A 111 -20.48 7.02 -13.90
C LEU A 111 -19.06 7.54 -13.61
N ARG A 112 -18.01 6.76 -13.91
CA ARG A 112 -16.61 7.17 -13.81
C ARG A 112 -16.28 8.39 -14.67
N TYR A 113 -17.03 8.61 -15.76
CA TYR A 113 -16.88 9.75 -16.66
C TYR A 113 -17.57 11.03 -16.15
N CYS A 114 -18.20 11.00 -14.97
CA CYS A 114 -18.78 12.21 -14.38
C CYS A 114 -17.68 13.11 -13.81
N HIS A 115 -17.75 14.41 -14.13
CA HIS A 115 -16.78 15.42 -13.67
C HIS A 115 -17.36 16.39 -12.65
N SER A 116 -18.62 16.21 -12.26
CA SER A 116 -19.28 17.04 -11.27
C SER A 116 -20.43 16.30 -10.57
N ASN A 117 -20.81 16.80 -9.39
CA ASN A 117 -22.01 16.33 -8.69
C ASN A 117 -23.29 16.52 -9.52
N GLN A 118 -23.32 17.55 -10.37
CA GLN A 118 -24.47 17.79 -11.25
C GLN A 118 -24.57 16.69 -12.31
N ASP A 119 -23.45 16.28 -12.89
CA ASP A 119 -23.44 15.25 -13.93
C ASP A 119 -23.78 13.88 -13.34
N LEU A 120 -23.23 13.54 -12.17
CA LEU A 120 -23.63 12.35 -11.42
C LEU A 120 -25.13 12.36 -11.13
N THR A 121 -25.68 13.48 -10.67
CA THR A 121 -27.12 13.62 -10.37
C THR A 121 -27.97 13.47 -11.63
N LYS A 122 -27.58 14.07 -12.76
CA LYS A 122 -28.27 13.93 -14.06
C LYS A 122 -28.26 12.47 -14.52
N ALA A 123 -27.11 11.80 -14.43
CA ALA A 123 -26.94 10.41 -14.83
C ALA A 123 -27.80 9.46 -13.99
N LEU A 124 -27.77 9.59 -12.65
CA LEU A 124 -28.62 8.80 -11.76
C LEU A 124 -30.11 9.10 -11.98
N LYS A 125 -30.46 10.37 -12.22
CA LYS A 125 -31.84 10.77 -12.53
C LYS A 125 -32.34 10.12 -13.82
N TYR A 126 -31.48 10.00 -14.83
CA TYR A 126 -31.80 9.31 -16.08
C TYR A 126 -32.20 7.84 -15.82
N VAL A 127 -31.43 7.14 -14.98
CA VAL A 127 -31.75 5.76 -14.57
C VAL A 127 -33.05 5.72 -13.74
N PHE A 128 -33.22 6.64 -12.79
CA PHE A 128 -34.42 6.71 -11.95
C PHE A 128 -35.69 6.96 -12.77
N ASP A 129 -35.62 7.81 -13.78
CA ASP A 129 -36.76 8.10 -14.65
C ASP A 129 -37.10 6.89 -15.54
N ALA A 130 -36.11 6.11 -15.96
CA ALA A 130 -36.35 4.82 -16.61
C ALA A 130 -37.06 3.81 -15.68
N LEU A 131 -36.62 3.71 -14.42
CA LEU A 131 -37.27 2.84 -13.43
C LEU A 131 -38.72 3.27 -13.16
N LYS A 132 -39.00 4.57 -13.03
CA LYS A 132 -40.39 5.09 -12.93
C LYS A 132 -41.20 4.80 -14.19
N GLY A 133 -40.56 4.83 -15.36
CA GLY A 133 -41.16 4.49 -16.65
C GLY A 133 -41.51 3.01 -16.81
N GLY A 134 -41.25 2.18 -15.78
CA GLY A 134 -41.56 0.76 -15.79
C GLY A 134 -40.43 -0.12 -16.31
N TYR A 135 -39.20 0.40 -16.41
CA TYR A 135 -38.02 -0.42 -16.70
C TYR A 135 -37.86 -1.50 -15.63
N LYS A 136 -37.70 -2.74 -16.06
CA LYS A 136 -37.47 -3.90 -15.19
C LYS A 136 -36.21 -4.60 -15.66
N ASN A 137 -35.18 -4.63 -14.80
CA ASN A 137 -33.97 -5.38 -15.06
C ASN A 137 -33.88 -6.59 -14.14
N THR A 138 -33.62 -7.76 -14.71
CA THR A 138 -33.43 -9.02 -14.00
C THR A 138 -31.95 -9.39 -13.82
N LEU A 139 -31.03 -8.65 -14.44
CA LEU A 139 -29.58 -8.86 -14.39
C LEU A 139 -28.94 -8.09 -13.22
N VAL A 140 -29.35 -8.44 -12.00
CA VAL A 140 -28.75 -7.95 -10.75
C VAL A 140 -28.33 -9.14 -9.92
N LEU A 141 -27.09 -9.13 -9.42
CA LEU A 141 -26.62 -10.20 -8.54
C LEU A 141 -27.44 -10.26 -7.25
N THR A 142 -27.82 -11.47 -6.84
CA THR A 142 -28.74 -11.69 -5.71
C THR A 142 -28.14 -11.29 -4.37
N ASN A 143 -26.82 -11.31 -4.25
CA ASN A 143 -26.07 -10.94 -3.05
C ASN A 143 -25.67 -9.46 -3.00
N ASN A 144 -25.91 -8.69 -4.07
CA ASN A 144 -25.53 -7.28 -4.15
C ASN A 144 -26.47 -6.41 -3.30
N ARG A 145 -25.90 -5.72 -2.30
CA ARG A 145 -26.64 -4.96 -1.28
C ARG A 145 -26.64 -3.47 -1.51
N CYS A 146 -26.02 -2.97 -2.58
CA CYS A 146 -26.03 -1.53 -2.86
C CYS A 146 -27.45 -1.00 -3.09
N THR A 147 -27.65 0.30 -2.84
CA THR A 147 -28.94 0.96 -3.02
C THR A 147 -29.49 0.76 -4.43
N MET A 148 -28.65 0.85 -5.48
CA MET A 148 -29.11 0.66 -6.86
C MET A 148 -29.64 -0.75 -7.12
N ALA A 149 -28.94 -1.78 -6.63
CA ALA A 149 -29.40 -3.17 -6.73
C ALA A 149 -30.75 -3.38 -6.04
N ARG A 150 -30.96 -2.76 -4.87
CA ARG A 150 -32.25 -2.77 -4.18
C ARG A 150 -33.34 -2.08 -5.01
N LEU A 151 -33.08 -0.88 -5.52
CA LEU A 151 -34.05 -0.14 -6.34
C LEU A 151 -34.47 -0.91 -7.61
N LEU A 152 -33.55 -1.63 -8.24
CA LEU A 152 -33.85 -2.48 -9.40
C LEU A 152 -34.77 -3.66 -9.03
N ARG A 153 -34.56 -4.27 -7.87
CA ARG A 153 -35.43 -5.33 -7.35
C ARG A 153 -36.82 -4.78 -6.98
N ASP A 154 -36.87 -3.63 -6.32
CA ASP A 154 -38.12 -2.96 -5.94
C ASP A 154 -38.93 -2.58 -7.19
N ALA A 155 -38.27 -2.10 -8.27
CA ALA A 155 -38.90 -1.84 -9.56
C ALA A 155 -39.51 -3.09 -10.21
N CYS A 156 -38.85 -4.25 -10.09
CA CYS A 156 -39.39 -5.52 -10.59
C CYS A 156 -40.67 -5.93 -9.83
N ASN A 157 -40.67 -5.73 -8.50
CA ASN A 157 -41.78 -6.05 -7.59
C ASN A 157 -42.90 -5.00 -7.58
N SER A 158 -42.75 -3.91 -8.33
CA SER A 158 -43.70 -2.78 -8.37
C SER A 158 -43.85 -2.06 -7.03
N ASP A 159 -42.81 -2.07 -6.19
CA ASP A 159 -42.75 -1.39 -4.88
C ASP A 159 -41.64 -0.31 -4.86
N LEU A 160 -41.51 0.41 -5.99
CA LEU A 160 -40.40 1.32 -6.21
C LEU A 160 -40.54 2.60 -5.38
N LEU A 161 -39.67 2.76 -4.39
CA LEU A 161 -39.49 4.00 -3.64
C LEU A 161 -38.12 4.61 -3.93
N LEU A 162 -38.11 5.71 -4.69
CA LEU A 162 -36.87 6.38 -5.08
C LEU A 162 -36.45 7.43 -4.05
N PRO A 163 -35.17 7.41 -3.61
CA PRO A 163 -34.64 8.46 -2.76
C PRO A 163 -34.54 9.79 -3.52
N ARG A 164 -34.53 10.90 -2.79
CA ARG A 164 -34.24 12.21 -3.37
C ARG A 164 -32.74 12.31 -3.65
N LEU A 165 -32.38 12.74 -4.85
CA LEU A 165 -30.99 12.96 -5.26
C LEU A 165 -30.53 14.37 -4.82
N GLU A 166 -30.51 14.59 -3.51
CA GLU A 166 -30.11 15.85 -2.87
C GLU A 166 -28.90 15.60 -1.94
N GLY A 167 -28.13 16.66 -1.65
CA GLY A 167 -26.98 16.56 -0.75
C GLY A 167 -25.95 15.52 -1.22
N LEU A 168 -25.59 14.59 -0.33
CA LEU A 168 -24.58 13.55 -0.57
C LEU A 168 -25.19 12.22 -1.05
N THR A 169 -26.51 12.11 -1.17
CA THR A 169 -27.18 10.88 -1.59
C THR A 169 -26.69 10.34 -2.94
N PRO A 170 -26.44 11.16 -4.00
CA PRO A 170 -25.85 10.68 -5.25
C PRO A 170 -24.48 10.01 -5.06
N ILE A 171 -23.62 10.61 -4.23
CA ILE A 171 -22.27 10.12 -3.94
C ILE A 171 -22.36 8.80 -3.17
N GLN A 172 -23.28 8.71 -2.20
CA GLN A 172 -23.50 7.49 -1.44
C GLN A 172 -23.93 6.32 -2.34
N ILE A 173 -24.93 6.54 -3.20
CA ILE A 173 -25.39 5.52 -4.17
C ILE A 173 -24.24 5.09 -5.07
N TYR A 174 -23.41 6.04 -5.50
CA TYR A 174 -22.27 5.75 -6.36
C TYR A 174 -21.19 4.93 -5.63
N LEU A 175 -20.83 5.33 -4.42
CA LEU A 175 -19.87 4.62 -3.57
C LEU A 175 -20.32 3.18 -3.29
N GLU A 176 -21.58 2.96 -2.94
CA GLU A 176 -22.10 1.62 -2.64
C GLU A 176 -21.96 0.65 -3.83
N MET A 177 -22.10 1.13 -5.07
CA MET A 177 -21.85 0.29 -6.26
C MET A 177 -20.36 -0.08 -6.39
N GLY A 178 -19.46 0.88 -6.17
CA GLY A 178 -18.01 0.65 -6.20
C GLY A 178 -17.53 -0.31 -5.10
N LEU A 179 -18.10 -0.19 -3.90
CA LEU A 179 -17.81 -1.07 -2.76
C LEU A 179 -18.13 -2.52 -3.08
N GLU A 180 -19.33 -2.81 -3.61
CA GLU A 180 -19.74 -4.17 -3.97
C GLU A 180 -18.86 -4.75 -5.07
N ARG A 181 -18.59 -3.97 -6.13
CA ARG A 181 -17.74 -4.39 -7.25
C ARG A 181 -16.33 -4.73 -6.79
N LEU A 182 -15.67 -3.81 -6.09
CA LEU A 182 -14.27 -3.97 -5.69
C LEU A 182 -14.11 -5.05 -4.61
N ARG A 183 -15.06 -5.15 -3.67
CA ARG A 183 -15.10 -6.28 -2.71
C ARG A 183 -15.17 -7.62 -3.42
N ARG A 184 -16.07 -7.74 -4.40
CA ARG A 184 -16.22 -8.96 -5.20
C ARG A 184 -14.95 -9.29 -5.96
N ALA A 185 -14.33 -8.30 -6.62
CA ALA A 185 -13.07 -8.51 -7.33
C ALA A 185 -11.93 -8.97 -6.39
N CYS A 186 -11.82 -8.41 -5.18
CA CYS A 186 -10.85 -8.89 -4.19
C CYS A 186 -11.15 -10.32 -3.73
N ILE A 187 -12.43 -10.67 -3.48
CA ILE A 187 -12.84 -12.03 -3.14
C ILE A 187 -12.47 -13.00 -4.26
N ASP A 188 -12.80 -12.65 -5.50
CA ASP A 188 -12.50 -13.46 -6.69
C ASP A 188 -10.98 -13.70 -6.81
N GLU A 189 -10.13 -12.70 -6.54
CA GLU A 189 -8.68 -12.87 -6.51
C GLU A 189 -8.20 -13.82 -5.39
N PHE A 190 -8.80 -13.78 -4.19
CA PHE A 190 -8.49 -14.73 -3.13
C PHE A 190 -8.87 -16.17 -3.51
N LEU A 191 -10.02 -16.35 -4.18
CA LEU A 191 -10.54 -17.66 -4.58
C LEU A 191 -9.79 -18.23 -5.80
N ASN A 192 -9.56 -17.42 -6.84
CA ASN A 192 -8.84 -17.82 -8.05
C ASN A 192 -7.40 -18.27 -7.76
N ARG A 193 -6.80 -17.76 -6.66
CA ARG A 193 -5.47 -18.15 -6.19
C ARG A 193 -5.48 -19.27 -5.15
N GLU A 194 -6.66 -19.80 -4.83
CA GLU A 194 -6.90 -20.89 -3.88
C GLU A 194 -6.43 -20.60 -2.44
N TYR A 195 -6.43 -19.33 -2.04
CA TYR A 195 -6.07 -18.93 -0.67
C TYR A 195 -7.15 -19.34 0.34
N PHE A 196 -8.42 -19.30 -0.10
CA PHE A 196 -9.61 -19.67 0.65
C PHE A 196 -10.46 -20.66 -0.15
N GLY A 197 -11.27 -21.46 0.55
CA GLY A 197 -12.15 -22.45 -0.10
C GLY A 197 -13.49 -21.87 -0.56
N SER A 198 -13.93 -20.74 0.02
CA SER A 198 -15.19 -20.08 -0.35
C SER A 198 -15.24 -18.63 0.11
N ALA A 199 -16.10 -17.82 -0.51
CA ALA A 199 -16.36 -16.45 -0.09
C ALA A 199 -16.88 -16.37 1.37
N ALA A 200 -17.66 -17.36 1.81
CA ALA A 200 -18.17 -17.42 3.18
C ALA A 200 -17.04 -17.58 4.22
N GLU A 201 -15.95 -18.28 3.87
CA GLU A 201 -14.78 -18.40 4.73
C GLU A 201 -14.05 -17.06 4.88
N ILE A 202 -13.95 -16.28 3.79
CA ILE A 202 -13.36 -14.94 3.82
C ILE A 202 -14.21 -14.01 4.69
N ASP A 203 -15.52 -14.00 4.47
CA ASP A 203 -16.45 -13.15 5.22
C ASP A 203 -16.48 -13.46 6.72
N ALA A 204 -16.26 -14.71 7.10
CA ALA A 204 -16.16 -15.11 8.50
C ALA A 204 -14.91 -14.54 9.20
N VAL A 205 -13.84 -14.26 8.45
CA VAL A 205 -12.56 -13.75 8.98
C VAL A 205 -12.46 -12.23 8.84
N PHE A 206 -13.01 -11.67 7.76
CA PHE A 206 -12.89 -10.25 7.43
C PHE A 206 -14.22 -9.70 6.92
N ASP A 207 -15.00 -9.11 7.81
CA ASP A 207 -16.28 -8.49 7.45
C ASP A 207 -16.10 -7.02 7.00
N CYS A 208 -16.16 -6.83 5.68
CA CYS A 208 -16.09 -5.51 5.06
C CYS A 208 -17.36 -4.67 5.28
N CYS A 209 -18.52 -5.29 5.55
CA CYS A 209 -19.81 -4.67 5.27
C CYS A 209 -20.78 -4.60 6.45
N ALA A 210 -20.75 -5.52 7.42
CA ALA A 210 -21.83 -5.60 8.41
C ALA A 210 -21.90 -4.37 9.33
N GLY A 211 -23.04 -3.68 9.27
CA GLY A 211 -23.40 -2.58 10.19
C GLY A 211 -22.58 -1.30 10.03
N LYS A 212 -21.75 -1.20 8.98
CA LYS A 212 -20.85 -0.07 8.74
C LYS A 212 -21.48 0.93 7.78
N GLU A 213 -21.26 2.22 8.01
CA GLU A 213 -21.60 3.25 7.04
C GLU A 213 -20.71 3.12 5.77
N PRO A 214 -21.15 3.58 4.59
CA PRO A 214 -20.41 3.38 3.33
C PRO A 214 -18.95 3.87 3.36
N GLN A 215 -18.67 5.00 4.00
CA GLN A 215 -17.30 5.50 4.20
C GLN A 215 -16.43 4.57 5.08
N ASP A 216 -17.01 3.90 6.07
CA ASP A 216 -16.29 2.96 6.93
C ASP A 216 -16.06 1.62 6.20
N GLN A 217 -16.99 1.26 5.30
CA GLN A 217 -16.80 0.12 4.39
C GLN A 217 -15.65 0.39 3.41
N ALA A 218 -15.48 1.63 2.94
CA ALA A 218 -14.34 2.00 2.09
C ALA A 218 -12.99 1.85 2.82
N ASP A 219 -12.92 2.24 4.09
CA ASP A 219 -11.73 1.99 4.93
C ASP A 219 -11.45 0.49 5.09
N ALA A 220 -12.47 -0.30 5.39
CA ALA A 220 -12.33 -1.74 5.52
C ALA A 220 -11.88 -2.40 4.21
N LEU A 221 -12.39 -1.92 3.07
CA LEU A 221 -12.02 -2.43 1.76
C LEU A 221 -10.57 -2.09 1.39
N PHE A 222 -10.05 -0.94 1.82
CA PHE A 222 -8.63 -0.62 1.70
C PHE A 222 -7.75 -1.62 2.46
N LEU A 223 -8.13 -1.98 3.68
CA LEU A 223 -7.43 -3.00 4.47
C LEU A 223 -7.53 -4.38 3.82
N PHE A 224 -8.69 -4.72 3.26
CA PHE A 224 -8.91 -5.98 2.55
C PHE A 224 -8.03 -6.09 1.29
N TYR A 225 -7.95 -5.02 0.49
CA TYR A 225 -7.06 -4.93 -0.66
C TYR A 225 -5.58 -5.06 -0.25
N ASN A 226 -5.15 -4.35 0.79
CA ASN A 226 -3.76 -4.44 1.27
C ASN A 226 -3.43 -5.84 1.81
N SER A 227 -4.41 -6.54 2.40
CA SER A 227 -4.24 -7.93 2.80
C SER A 227 -3.92 -8.83 1.59
N LEU A 228 -4.63 -8.65 0.48
CA LEU A 228 -4.35 -9.35 -0.77
C LEU A 228 -2.93 -9.06 -1.29
N LEU A 229 -2.47 -7.80 -1.20
CA LEU A 229 -1.10 -7.44 -1.59
C LEU A 229 -0.05 -8.13 -0.72
N VAL A 230 -0.24 -8.15 0.60
CA VAL A 230 0.68 -8.83 1.53
C VAL A 230 0.76 -10.33 1.22
N VAL A 231 -0.38 -11.00 1.04
CA VAL A 231 -0.40 -12.44 0.72
C VAL A 231 0.28 -12.73 -0.63
N ASN A 232 0.05 -11.91 -1.64
CA ASN A 232 0.74 -12.04 -2.93
C ASN A 232 2.25 -11.80 -2.81
N THR A 233 2.66 -10.84 -1.96
CA THR A 233 4.06 -10.57 -1.66
C THR A 233 4.72 -11.77 -0.98
N CYS A 234 4.05 -12.38 0.00
CA CYS A 234 4.48 -13.63 0.62
C CYS A 234 4.69 -14.72 -0.44
N LYS A 235 3.71 -14.96 -1.32
CA LYS A 235 3.79 -15.97 -2.38
C LYS A 235 4.90 -15.70 -3.38
N GLN A 236 5.18 -14.44 -3.70
CA GLN A 236 6.20 -14.05 -4.68
C GLN A 236 7.62 -14.19 -4.13
N TYR A 237 7.84 -13.87 -2.86
CA TYR A 237 9.19 -13.74 -2.29
C TYR A 237 9.54 -14.82 -1.26
N LEU A 238 8.57 -15.62 -0.80
CA LEU A 238 8.79 -16.74 0.10
C LEU A 238 8.47 -18.06 -0.60
N ARG A 239 9.32 -19.06 -0.38
CA ARG A 239 9.20 -20.43 -0.89
C ARG A 239 8.39 -21.27 0.08
N LEU A 240 7.11 -20.95 0.16
CA LEU A 240 6.17 -21.64 1.02
C LEU A 240 5.24 -22.51 0.19
N ASP A 241 4.87 -23.68 0.72
CA ASP A 241 3.83 -24.47 0.09
C ASP A 241 2.46 -23.80 0.21
N ARG A 242 1.49 -24.32 -0.56
CA ARG A 242 0.12 -23.80 -0.59
C ARG A 242 -0.53 -23.78 0.79
N HIS A 243 -0.29 -24.79 1.62
CA HIS A 243 -0.91 -24.88 2.94
C HIS A 243 -0.43 -23.73 3.85
N HIS A 244 0.87 -23.47 3.88
CA HIS A 244 1.45 -22.37 4.62
C HIS A 244 0.97 -21.00 4.12
N ILE A 245 0.85 -20.81 2.80
CA ILE A 245 0.29 -19.56 2.24
C ILE A 245 -1.17 -19.36 2.67
N ASN A 246 -1.99 -20.42 2.71
CA ASN A 246 -3.38 -20.32 3.13
C ASN A 246 -3.50 -20.00 4.62
N ILE A 247 -2.58 -20.49 5.46
CA ILE A 247 -2.49 -20.09 6.87
C ILE A 247 -2.13 -18.60 6.98
N ILE A 248 -1.13 -18.15 6.21
CA ILE A 248 -0.73 -16.74 6.19
C ILE A 248 -1.88 -15.86 5.73
N ALA A 249 -2.64 -16.26 4.71
CA ALA A 249 -3.78 -15.50 4.23
C ALA A 249 -4.82 -15.25 5.32
N ARG A 250 -5.15 -16.27 6.12
CA ARG A 250 -6.02 -16.12 7.30
C ARG A 250 -5.40 -15.19 8.35
N GLN A 251 -4.12 -15.37 8.67
CA GLN A 251 -3.43 -14.53 9.66
C GLN A 251 -3.39 -13.06 9.26
N VAL A 252 -3.15 -12.76 7.99
CA VAL A 252 -3.14 -11.38 7.46
C VAL A 252 -4.53 -10.77 7.61
N LEU A 253 -5.58 -11.47 7.15
CA LEU A 253 -6.95 -10.96 7.29
C LEU A 253 -7.34 -10.77 8.76
N GLU A 254 -7.03 -11.71 9.65
CA GLU A 254 -7.30 -11.60 11.09
C GLU A 254 -6.53 -10.47 11.78
N GLN A 255 -5.33 -10.14 11.31
CA GLN A 255 -4.58 -8.99 11.81
C GLN A 255 -5.23 -7.70 11.34
N TYR A 256 -5.51 -7.61 10.05
CA TYR A 256 -6.04 -6.39 9.43
C TYR A 256 -7.46 -6.07 9.90
N SER A 257 -8.28 -7.08 10.22
CA SER A 257 -9.63 -6.86 10.75
C SER A 257 -9.65 -6.20 12.13
N LYS A 258 -8.52 -6.21 12.84
CA LYS A 258 -8.34 -5.58 14.15
C LYS A 258 -7.72 -4.18 14.07
N LEU A 259 -7.25 -3.76 12.89
CA LEU A 259 -6.67 -2.44 12.70
C LEU A 259 -7.78 -1.39 12.61
N ASN A 260 -7.56 -0.25 13.28
CA ASN A 260 -8.47 0.89 13.22
C ASN A 260 -7.84 1.99 12.37
N ILE A 261 -7.79 1.77 11.06
CA ILE A 261 -7.15 2.65 10.08
C ILE A 261 -8.22 3.27 9.20
N SER A 262 -8.11 4.58 8.96
CA SER A 262 -9.16 5.37 8.31
C SER A 262 -8.62 6.27 7.19
N PRO A 263 -8.22 5.70 6.03
CA PRO A 263 -7.70 6.48 4.89
C PRO A 263 -8.70 7.50 4.33
N THR A 264 -9.99 7.25 4.54
CA THR A 264 -11.08 8.15 4.14
C THR A 264 -11.16 9.38 5.05
N ALA A 265 -10.63 9.32 6.28
CA ALA A 265 -10.58 10.44 7.22
C ALA A 265 -9.30 11.27 7.11
N ASP A 266 -8.13 10.64 7.25
CA ASP A 266 -6.84 11.35 7.46
C ASP A 266 -5.89 11.29 6.25
N ASP A 267 -6.39 10.84 5.10
CA ASP A 267 -5.55 10.42 3.98
C ASP A 267 -4.63 9.25 4.27
N ILE A 268 -4.06 8.67 3.22
CA ILE A 268 -3.13 7.57 3.36
C ILE A 268 -1.77 8.14 3.79
N THR A 269 -1.44 7.98 5.07
CA THR A 269 -0.18 8.47 5.67
C THR A 269 0.87 7.37 5.76
N GLU A 270 2.14 7.76 5.88
CA GLU A 270 3.25 6.81 6.13
C GLU A 270 3.02 6.00 7.41
N GLN A 271 2.52 6.64 8.47
CA GLN A 271 2.20 5.98 9.74
C GLN A 271 1.17 4.85 9.55
N MET A 272 0.11 5.08 8.77
CA MET A 272 -0.87 4.03 8.47
C MET A 272 -0.23 2.84 7.75
N ILE A 273 0.69 3.09 6.81
CA ILE A 273 1.42 2.01 6.10
C ILE A 273 2.34 1.24 7.07
N GLU A 274 2.97 1.93 8.02
CA GLU A 274 3.78 1.29 9.04
C GLU A 274 2.94 0.39 9.95
N GLU A 275 1.77 0.86 10.41
CA GLU A 275 0.82 0.09 11.22
C GLU A 275 0.30 -1.16 10.49
N MET A 276 0.20 -1.10 9.16
CA MET A 276 -0.15 -2.24 8.32
C MET A 276 1.00 -3.24 8.10
N THR A 277 2.20 -3.01 8.65
CA THR A 277 3.32 -3.94 8.44
C THR A 277 2.99 -5.32 9.02
N PHE A 278 2.89 -6.32 8.13
CA PHE A 278 2.66 -7.70 8.53
C PHE A 278 3.97 -8.34 8.97
N THR A 279 4.01 -8.89 10.18
CA THR A 279 5.19 -9.59 10.71
C THR A 279 4.93 -11.08 10.76
N LEU A 280 5.59 -11.81 9.87
CA LEU A 280 5.50 -13.26 9.81
C LEU A 280 6.50 -13.90 10.78
N ASN A 281 5.98 -14.36 11.92
CA ASN A 281 6.72 -15.04 12.99
C ASN A 281 6.79 -16.57 12.83
N SER A 282 6.44 -17.09 11.66
CA SER A 282 6.59 -18.51 11.35
C SER A 282 8.06 -18.93 11.45
N ARG A 283 8.33 -20.23 11.64
CA ARG A 283 9.69 -20.82 11.61
C ARG A 283 10.26 -20.78 10.19
N LEU A 284 10.48 -19.59 9.66
CA LEU A 284 11.15 -19.39 8.39
C LEU A 284 12.65 -19.56 8.60
N SER A 285 13.26 -20.22 7.63
CA SER A 285 14.69 -20.30 7.46
C SER A 285 15.14 -19.36 6.34
N PHE A 286 16.42 -19.02 6.31
CA PHE A 286 16.98 -18.18 5.25
C PHE A 286 16.81 -18.81 3.85
N THR A 287 16.74 -20.15 3.75
CA THR A 287 16.46 -20.86 2.48
C THR A 287 15.04 -20.70 1.96
N ASP A 288 14.10 -20.31 2.82
CA ASP A 288 12.70 -20.08 2.44
C ASP A 288 12.54 -18.73 1.74
N ILE A 289 13.54 -17.85 1.77
CA ILE A 289 13.53 -16.59 1.02
C ILE A 289 13.94 -16.88 -0.43
N PHE A 290 13.22 -16.30 -1.39
CA PHE A 290 13.56 -16.46 -2.80
C PHE A 290 14.94 -15.86 -3.11
N LYS A 291 15.84 -16.66 -3.72
CA LYS A 291 17.27 -16.30 -3.90
C LYS A 291 17.54 -14.86 -4.39
N PRO A 292 16.90 -14.39 -5.48
CA PRO A 292 17.07 -13.00 -5.96
C PRO A 292 16.84 -11.90 -4.92
N VAL A 293 15.99 -12.15 -3.91
CA VAL A 293 15.69 -11.20 -2.84
C VAL A 293 16.94 -10.91 -2.01
N HIS A 294 17.75 -11.93 -1.70
CA HIS A 294 18.94 -11.78 -0.87
C HIS A 294 20.27 -11.85 -1.63
N GLU A 295 20.27 -12.22 -2.91
CA GLU A 295 21.48 -12.27 -3.76
C GLU A 295 21.61 -11.06 -4.69
N ASN A 296 20.50 -10.53 -5.21
CA ASN A 296 20.53 -9.44 -6.19
C ASN A 296 20.23 -8.08 -5.55
N ARG A 297 19.87 -8.06 -4.26
CA ARG A 297 19.59 -6.83 -3.52
C ARG A 297 20.45 -6.77 -2.29
N PHE A 298 21.06 -5.62 -2.09
CA PHE A 298 21.68 -5.30 -0.82
C PHE A 298 20.61 -4.89 0.19
N PRO A 299 20.73 -5.32 1.45
CA PRO A 299 19.79 -4.94 2.49
C PRO A 299 19.82 -3.42 2.72
N LYS A 300 18.65 -2.83 2.95
CA LYS A 300 18.56 -1.44 3.41
C LYS A 300 19.16 -1.28 4.81
N ILE A 301 18.88 -2.27 5.66
CA ILE A 301 19.37 -2.38 7.02
C ILE A 301 19.89 -3.80 7.20
N TRP A 302 21.12 -3.93 7.70
CA TRP A 302 21.71 -5.17 8.15
C TRP A 302 21.97 -5.04 9.65
N LYS A 303 21.39 -5.94 10.44
CA LYS A 303 21.56 -5.97 11.89
C LYS A 303 22.06 -7.34 12.32
N SER A 304 23.12 -7.36 13.10
CA SER A 304 23.62 -8.55 13.79
C SER A 304 23.62 -8.29 15.29
N GLU A 305 23.03 -9.22 16.03
CA GLU A 305 22.90 -9.14 17.48
C GLU A 305 23.43 -10.42 18.13
N VAL A 306 24.27 -10.24 19.15
CA VAL A 306 24.85 -11.30 19.97
C VAL A 306 24.49 -11.03 21.42
N THR A 307 23.71 -11.92 22.01
CA THR A 307 23.42 -11.92 23.44
C THR A 307 24.22 -13.03 24.13
N VAL A 308 24.94 -12.68 25.19
CA VAL A 308 25.70 -13.60 26.02
C VAL A 308 25.10 -13.58 27.43
N GLU A 309 24.57 -14.71 27.88
CA GLU A 309 24.23 -14.90 29.28
C GLU A 309 25.50 -15.18 30.07
N THR A 310 25.78 -14.35 31.08
CA THR A 310 26.96 -14.54 31.92
C THR A 310 26.61 -15.46 33.09
N THR A 311 27.41 -16.52 33.29
CA THR A 311 27.18 -17.54 34.32
C THR A 311 27.38 -17.04 35.75
N ASN A 312 28.03 -15.89 35.93
CA ASN A 312 28.58 -15.49 37.23
C ASN A 312 27.69 -14.50 38.00
N LYS A 313 26.57 -14.05 37.42
CA LYS A 313 25.55 -13.24 38.09
C LYS A 313 24.20 -13.57 37.47
N GLU A 314 23.30 -14.18 38.25
CA GLU A 314 21.93 -14.48 37.83
C GLU A 314 21.32 -13.28 37.08
N GLY A 315 21.03 -13.47 35.79
CA GLY A 315 20.24 -12.53 34.98
C GLY A 315 20.98 -11.46 34.18
N TRP A 316 22.32 -11.42 34.13
CA TRP A 316 23.03 -10.44 33.30
C TRP A 316 23.18 -10.91 31.85
N LEU A 317 22.41 -10.26 30.97
CA LEU A 317 22.47 -10.38 29.51
C LEU A 317 23.42 -9.31 28.95
N ALA A 318 24.60 -9.71 28.48
CA ALA A 318 25.46 -8.82 27.68
C ALA A 318 24.99 -8.85 26.23
N ARG A 319 24.57 -7.70 25.69
CA ARG A 319 24.06 -7.57 24.32
C ARG A 319 25.03 -6.72 23.49
N CYS A 320 25.57 -7.31 22.43
CA CYS A 320 26.31 -6.59 21.39
C CYS A 320 25.46 -6.53 20.12
N MET A 321 25.35 -5.34 19.52
CA MET A 321 24.59 -5.14 18.29
C MET A 321 25.43 -4.34 17.29
N ILE A 322 25.52 -4.85 16.06
CA ILE A 322 26.11 -4.16 14.92
C ILE A 322 24.97 -3.87 13.94
N LEU A 323 24.76 -2.59 13.63
CA LEU A 323 23.76 -2.11 12.69
C LEU A 323 24.44 -1.38 11.54
N CYS A 324 24.23 -1.83 10.32
CA CYS A 324 24.65 -1.17 9.10
C CYS A 324 23.40 -0.77 8.32
N SER A 325 23.13 0.53 8.24
CA SER A 325 21.99 1.08 7.49
C SER A 325 22.48 1.95 6.34
N ARG A 326 21.76 1.92 5.22
CA ARG A 326 21.99 2.82 4.08
C ARG A 326 21.41 4.23 4.31
N THR A 327 20.55 4.38 5.31
CA THR A 327 19.95 5.65 5.72
C THR A 327 20.28 5.93 7.18
N SER A 328 20.38 7.22 7.55
CA SER A 328 20.56 7.62 8.94
C SER A 328 19.34 7.18 9.76
N TRP A 329 19.51 6.12 10.54
CA TRP A 329 18.43 5.53 11.35
C TRP A 329 18.18 6.31 12.65
N LEU A 330 19.12 7.18 13.04
CA LEU A 330 19.03 7.98 14.26
C LEU A 330 18.56 9.39 13.92
N PRO A 331 17.31 9.76 14.28
CA PRO A 331 16.73 11.06 13.88
C PRO A 331 17.47 12.27 14.45
N PHE A 332 18.31 12.07 15.48
CA PHE A 332 19.11 13.11 16.11
C PHE A 332 20.52 13.26 15.52
N ILE A 333 20.97 12.35 14.65
CA ILE A 333 22.26 12.49 13.96
C ILE A 333 22.03 13.21 12.64
N LYS A 334 22.19 14.53 12.65
CA LYS A 334 22.20 15.34 11.43
C LYS A 334 23.46 15.03 10.63
N ASN A 335 23.30 14.65 9.36
CA ASN A 335 24.42 14.55 8.44
C ASN A 335 24.98 15.98 8.22
N PRO A 336 26.29 16.22 8.43
CA PRO A 336 26.90 17.55 8.28
C PRO A 336 27.01 18.03 6.81
N GLY A 337 26.17 17.55 5.90
CA GLY A 337 26.23 17.83 4.46
C GLY A 337 24.95 18.33 3.82
N THR A 338 23.82 18.36 4.53
CA THR A 338 22.59 19.03 4.06
C THR A 338 22.52 20.40 4.72
N ASN A 339 23.26 21.37 4.17
CA ASN A 339 23.00 22.75 4.47
C ASN A 339 21.60 23.08 3.99
N ASP A 340 20.72 23.37 4.94
CA ASP A 340 19.48 24.10 4.73
C ASP A 340 19.81 25.41 4.00
N VAL A 341 19.73 25.41 2.67
CA VAL A 341 19.52 26.64 1.92
C VAL A 341 18.06 26.99 2.10
N ALA A 342 17.75 27.58 3.26
CA ALA A 342 16.56 28.37 3.44
C ALA A 342 16.61 29.48 2.38
N SER A 343 15.78 29.37 1.36
CA SER A 343 15.55 30.41 0.37
C SER A 343 14.73 31.53 1.01
N ASN A 344 15.35 32.32 1.87
CA ASN A 344 14.88 33.68 2.18
C ASN A 344 15.83 34.65 1.49
N ARG A 345 15.41 35.15 0.32
CA ARG A 345 15.94 36.39 -0.26
C ARG A 345 14.79 37.23 -0.77
N GLN A 346 14.33 38.16 0.06
CA GLN A 346 13.82 39.45 -0.39
C GLN A 346 14.94 40.49 -0.23
N ASN A 347 15.38 40.97 -1.40
CA ASN A 347 15.75 42.33 -1.81
C ASN A 347 16.53 43.31 -0.92
N ALA A 348 17.38 44.05 -1.68
CA ALA A 348 18.02 45.34 -1.46
C ALA A 348 19.36 45.33 -0.71
N ASP A 349 20.37 46.13 -1.05
CA ASP A 349 20.78 46.89 -2.25
C ASP A 349 22.20 47.41 -1.91
N GLY A 350 23.06 47.62 -2.92
CA GLY A 350 24.14 48.62 -2.89
C GLY A 350 25.46 48.34 -2.14
N GLY A 351 26.58 48.39 -2.90
CA GLY A 351 27.76 49.16 -2.46
C GLY A 351 29.15 48.49 -2.46
N ASN A 352 29.80 48.49 -3.62
CA ASN A 352 31.25 48.56 -3.94
C ASN A 352 32.36 48.54 -2.85
N ASN A 353 33.43 47.79 -3.15
CA ASN A 353 34.86 48.22 -3.32
C ASN A 353 35.76 46.96 -3.29
N ILE A 354 36.38 46.47 -4.39
CA ILE A 354 37.62 46.89 -5.13
C ILE A 354 38.95 46.66 -4.36
N VAL A 355 39.94 46.16 -5.13
CA VAL A 355 41.42 46.05 -4.99
C VAL A 355 41.90 44.59 -4.72
N GLU A 356 42.36 43.81 -5.72
CA GLU A 356 43.69 43.78 -6.42
C GLU A 356 44.86 43.42 -5.47
N LEU A 357 45.94 42.69 -5.80
CA LEU A 357 46.50 42.09 -7.02
C LEU A 357 47.61 41.08 -6.60
N ASP A 358 47.74 40.02 -7.38
CA ASP A 358 48.96 39.33 -7.88
C ASP A 358 50.28 39.08 -7.11
N SER A 359 50.75 37.85 -7.36
CA SER A 359 52.08 37.44 -7.85
C SER A 359 53.10 36.76 -6.91
N ALA A 360 53.19 35.44 -7.10
CA ALA A 360 54.36 34.65 -7.50
C ALA A 360 55.70 34.74 -6.72
N LYS A 361 56.15 33.60 -6.17
CA LYS A 361 57.34 32.87 -6.67
C LYS A 361 57.56 31.51 -5.97
N LYS A 362 57.87 30.50 -6.80
CA LYS A 362 58.37 29.15 -6.47
C LYS A 362 59.67 29.20 -5.65
N ILE A 363 59.90 28.19 -4.80
CA ILE A 363 61.02 27.21 -4.88
C ILE A 363 60.77 26.06 -3.89
N LYS A 364 61.28 24.88 -4.29
CA LYS A 364 61.18 23.50 -3.79
C LYS A 364 61.41 23.32 -2.28
N ASP A 365 60.73 22.35 -1.66
CA ASP A 365 61.35 21.05 -1.32
C ASP A 365 60.33 20.01 -0.83
N GLN A 366 60.47 18.79 -1.36
CA GLN A 366 59.81 17.57 -0.90
C GLN A 366 60.59 16.99 0.28
N THR A 367 59.93 16.67 1.38
CA THR A 367 60.23 15.44 2.14
C THR A 367 59.08 15.07 3.09
N VAL A 368 58.72 13.79 3.03
CA VAL A 368 57.78 13.05 3.89
C VAL A 368 58.52 12.50 5.10
N LEU A 369 57.88 12.48 6.29
CA LEU A 369 57.89 11.45 7.37
C LEU A 369 57.43 12.10 8.69
N GLN A 370 56.21 11.82 9.16
CA GLN A 370 55.85 10.80 10.17
C GLN A 370 56.49 10.96 11.56
N ASN A 371 55.63 11.25 12.55
CA ASN A 371 55.69 10.80 13.96
C ASN A 371 54.24 10.89 14.50
N SER A 372 53.54 9.85 14.95
CA SER A 372 53.78 8.80 15.96
C SER A 372 53.50 9.24 17.42
N MET A 373 52.37 8.74 17.96
CA MET A 373 52.05 8.45 19.38
C MET A 373 50.69 7.71 19.33
N SER A 374 50.54 6.37 19.41
CA SER A 374 50.92 5.35 20.41
C SER A 374 50.29 5.56 21.80
N GLU A 375 49.08 5.00 22.01
CA GLU A 375 48.65 4.48 23.31
C GLU A 375 48.03 3.08 23.17
N LYS A 376 48.28 2.27 24.20
CA LYS A 376 48.52 0.83 24.17
C LYS A 376 47.25 -0.02 24.29
N ILE A 377 47.22 -1.11 23.53
CA ILE A 377 46.36 -2.28 23.74
C ILE A 377 46.98 -3.12 24.86
N PHE A 378 46.26 -3.32 25.97
CA PHE A 378 46.60 -4.33 26.97
C PHE A 378 45.97 -5.67 26.55
N CYS A 379 46.79 -6.60 26.06
CA CYS A 379 46.46 -8.02 26.04
C CYS A 379 47.05 -8.66 27.31
N SER A 380 46.22 -8.93 28.32
CA SER A 380 46.57 -9.89 29.35
C SER A 380 46.08 -11.26 28.92
N SER A 381 47.02 -12.14 28.61
CA SER A 381 46.82 -13.57 28.47
C SER A 381 46.62 -14.19 29.85
N ASP A 382 45.39 -14.57 30.18
CA ASP A 382 45.14 -15.64 31.15
C ASP A 382 44.00 -16.50 30.59
N GLU A 383 44.35 -17.73 30.20
CA GLU A 383 43.42 -18.76 29.76
C GLU A 383 42.62 -19.29 30.95
N GLU A 384 41.44 -18.76 31.20
CA GLU A 384 40.37 -19.54 31.83
C GLU A 384 39.33 -19.91 30.76
N LYS A 385 39.34 -21.20 30.39
CA LYS A 385 38.36 -21.81 29.48
C LYS A 385 36.96 -21.77 30.11
N LEU A 386 36.26 -20.65 29.94
CA LEU A 386 34.82 -20.54 30.18
C LEU A 386 34.07 -21.20 29.02
N LYS A 387 33.42 -22.34 29.30
CA LYS A 387 32.51 -23.00 28.37
C LYS A 387 31.26 -22.13 28.18
N LEU A 388 31.22 -21.37 27.09
CA LEU A 388 30.01 -20.71 26.60
C LEU A 388 29.05 -21.75 26.02
N HIS A 389 27.90 -21.94 26.68
CA HIS A 389 26.79 -22.71 26.13
C HIS A 389 25.71 -21.74 25.63
N ALA A 390 25.35 -21.90 24.35
CA ALA A 390 24.31 -21.20 23.61
C ALA A 390 24.60 -19.72 23.22
N THR A 391 25.04 -19.54 21.98
CA THR A 391 25.01 -18.24 21.28
C THR A 391 23.76 -18.20 20.41
N LEU A 392 22.77 -17.38 20.76
CA LEU A 392 21.61 -17.09 19.92
C LEU A 392 21.94 -15.86 19.05
N ARG A 393 22.03 -16.06 17.74
CA ARG A 393 22.19 -14.97 16.76
C ARG A 393 20.83 -14.66 16.15
N HIS A 394 20.40 -13.41 16.27
CA HIS A 394 19.18 -12.93 15.62
C HIS A 394 19.56 -12.04 14.44
N TYR A 395 19.05 -12.38 13.26
CA TYR A 395 19.27 -11.63 12.03
C TYR A 395 17.94 -10.99 11.59
N GLU A 396 17.92 -9.68 11.51
CA GLU A 396 16.80 -8.93 10.94
C GLU A 396 17.22 -8.42 9.56
N ILE A 397 16.54 -8.90 8.51
CA ILE A 397 16.78 -8.47 7.13
C ILE A 397 15.48 -7.91 6.56
N SER A 398 15.41 -6.59 6.44
CA SER A 398 14.30 -5.89 5.79
C SER A 398 14.59 -5.78 4.29
N VAL A 399 13.89 -6.57 3.46
CA VAL A 399 14.12 -6.58 2.00
C VAL A 399 12.98 -5.96 1.19
N VAL A 400 11.79 -5.82 1.77
CA VAL A 400 10.64 -5.26 1.06
C VAL A 400 10.14 -4.03 1.82
N THR A 401 10.54 -2.87 1.31
CA THR A 401 9.84 -1.62 1.54
C THR A 401 9.24 -1.24 0.19
N GLY A 402 7.92 -1.08 0.12
CA GLY A 402 7.28 -0.37 -0.98
C GLY A 402 7.91 1.02 -1.19
N SER A 403 7.94 1.49 -2.43
CA SER A 403 8.24 2.88 -2.71
C SER A 403 6.98 3.71 -2.49
N PHE A 404 7.07 4.69 -1.60
CA PHE A 404 6.08 5.76 -1.51
C PHE A 404 6.25 6.64 -2.75
N THR A 405 5.27 6.61 -3.65
CA THR A 405 5.05 7.72 -4.57
C THR A 405 3.89 8.51 -4.01
N THR A 406 4.20 9.64 -3.37
CA THR A 406 3.22 10.72 -3.23
C THR A 406 2.60 10.97 -4.61
N PRO A 407 1.27 11.15 -4.73
CA PRO A 407 0.77 11.81 -5.92
C PRO A 407 1.43 13.18 -5.93
N LEU A 408 2.37 13.36 -6.86
CA LEU A 408 2.75 14.69 -7.32
C LEU A 408 1.42 15.36 -7.64
N SER A 409 1.09 16.39 -6.87
CA SER A 409 0.08 17.37 -7.26
C SER A 409 0.47 17.83 -8.66
N ARG A 410 -0.16 17.25 -9.68
CA ARG A 410 -0.09 17.77 -11.03
C ARG A 410 -0.86 19.08 -10.97
N TYR A 411 -0.10 20.15 -10.89
CA TYR A 411 -0.57 21.52 -11.12
C TYR A 411 -1.15 21.65 -12.53
#